data_AF-A0A927XZX0-F1
#
_entry.id   AF-A0A927XZX0-F1
#
_cell.length_a   1.000
_cell.length_b   1.000
_cell.length_c   1.000
_cell.angle_alpha   90.00
_cell.angle_beta   90.00
_cell.angle_gamma   90.00
#
_symmetry.space_group_name_H-M   'P 1'
#
loop_
_entity.id
_entity.type
_entity.pdbx_description
1 polymer ?
#
loop_
_entity_poly.entity_id
_entity_poly.type
_entity_poly.pdbx_seq_one_letter_code
_entity_poly.pdbx_strand_id
1 'polypeptide(L)'
;MNSKIMKNIVVLKDLPSNIIDEAIVILKDNSKIKSLEAIEKKELLESKNKTIDNKEYILKEAEMVISNYISDIKEEKQLKSLNVKALEKQCKRLKRLLAVVGILAFLGIVVQFV
;
A
#
# COMPACT_ATOMS: atom_id res chain seq x y z
N MET A 1 -7.10 0.95 -14.47
CA MET A 1 -5.68 1.32 -14.26
C MET A 1 -4.84 0.72 -15.39
N ASN A 2 -4.03 1.53 -16.05
CA ASN A 2 -3.35 1.18 -17.30
C ASN A 2 -2.12 0.29 -17.02
N SER A 3 -2.19 -1.01 -17.31
CA SER A 3 -1.18 -2.03 -16.97
C SER A 3 0.12 -1.94 -17.77
N LYS A 4 0.19 -1.05 -18.77
CA LYS A 4 1.32 -0.96 -19.72
C LYS A 4 2.64 -0.46 -19.11
N ILE A 5 2.61 0.22 -17.95
CA ILE A 5 3.79 0.83 -17.32
C ILE A 5 4.55 -0.17 -16.41
N MET A 6 3.90 -1.23 -15.92
CA MET A 6 4.44 -2.08 -14.84
C MET A 6 5.09 -3.40 -15.31
N LYS A 7 5.67 -3.47 -16.51
CA LYS A 7 6.14 -4.76 -17.07
C LYS A 7 7.24 -5.47 -16.25
N ASN A 8 7.92 -4.75 -15.35
CA ASN A 8 9.02 -5.29 -14.53
C ASN A 8 8.75 -5.20 -13.01
N ILE A 9 7.49 -5.16 -12.57
CA ILE A 9 7.15 -5.16 -11.13
C ILE A 9 6.53 -6.51 -10.76
N VAL A 10 7.15 -7.22 -9.82
CA VAL A 10 6.59 -8.43 -9.20
C VAL A 10 5.96 -8.03 -7.87
N VAL A 11 4.67 -8.30 -7.71
CA VAL A 11 3.92 -8.01 -6.48
C VAL A 11 3.67 -9.32 -5.75
N LEU A 12 4.24 -9.46 -4.55
CA LEU A 12 3.96 -10.57 -3.64
C LEU A 12 2.91 -10.16 -2.62
N LYS A 13 1.80 -10.91 -2.54
CA LYS A 13 0.69 -10.68 -1.61
C LYS A 13 0.54 -11.87 -0.67
N ASP A 14 -0.13 -11.64 0.46
CA ASP A 14 -0.53 -12.67 1.43
C ASP A 14 0.64 -13.46 2.04
N LEU A 15 1.83 -12.83 2.14
CA LEU A 15 2.96 -13.40 2.84
C LEU A 15 2.84 -13.20 4.36
N PRO A 16 3.18 -14.20 5.19
CA PRO A 16 3.25 -14.05 6.63
C PRO A 16 4.21 -12.92 7.02
N SER A 17 3.81 -12.07 7.96
CA SER A 17 4.54 -10.83 8.30
C SER A 17 5.93 -11.04 8.90
N ASN A 18 6.25 -12.27 9.27
CA ASN A 18 7.54 -12.67 9.83
C ASN A 18 8.52 -13.25 8.78
N ILE A 19 8.13 -13.33 7.50
CA ILE A 19 8.98 -13.87 6.43
C ILE A 19 9.83 -12.79 5.74
N ILE A 20 9.37 -11.54 5.78
CA ILE A 20 10.03 -10.44 5.07
C ILE A 20 10.61 -9.49 6.10
N ASP A 21 11.93 -9.38 6.12
CA ASP A 21 12.65 -8.43 6.96
C ASP A 21 12.94 -7.13 6.19
N GLU A 22 13.28 -7.24 4.90
CA GLU A 22 13.67 -6.09 4.07
C GLU A 22 13.16 -6.22 2.63
N ALA A 23 12.91 -5.07 1.99
CA ALA A 23 12.57 -4.98 0.57
C ALA A 23 13.51 -3.99 -0.13
N ILE A 24 14.18 -4.44 -1.19
CA ILE A 24 15.15 -3.64 -1.94
C ILE A 24 14.57 -3.31 -3.31
N VAL A 25 14.49 -2.02 -3.63
CA VAL A 25 14.08 -1.53 -4.96
C VAL A 25 15.34 -1.19 -5.75
N ILE A 26 15.58 -1.91 -6.85
CA ILE A 26 16.72 -1.67 -7.74
C ILE A 26 16.24 -0.91 -8.95
N LEU A 27 16.62 0.37 -9.03
CA LEU A 27 16.40 1.18 -10.22
C LEU A 27 17.65 1.15 -11.09
N LYS A 28 17.47 0.70 -12.34
CA LYS A 28 18.55 0.57 -13.31
C LYS A 28 18.33 1.55 -14.46
N ASP A 29 19.30 2.43 -14.66
CA ASP A 29 19.34 3.31 -15.83
C ASP A 29 19.36 2.44 -17.09
N ASN A 30 18.44 2.71 -18.03
CA ASN A 30 18.35 1.96 -19.28
C ASN A 30 19.55 2.31 -20.18
N SER A 31 20.68 1.63 -19.99
CA SER A 31 21.87 1.75 -20.83
C SER A 31 21.66 1.08 -22.18
N LYS A 32 20.84 1.69 -23.04
CA LYS A 32 20.85 1.37 -24.47
C LYS A 32 22.15 1.92 -25.08
N ILE A 33 23.06 0.98 -25.30
CA ILE A 33 24.02 0.90 -26.40
C ILE A 33 25.38 1.59 -26.17
N LYS A 34 26.37 0.72 -25.94
CA LYS A 34 27.81 0.91 -26.13
C LYS A 34 28.09 1.41 -27.56
N SER A 35 28.36 2.70 -27.79
CA SER A 35 29.05 3.15 -29.02
C SER A 35 29.53 4.62 -29.00
N LEU A 36 29.85 5.21 -27.84
CA LEU A 36 30.32 6.61 -27.76
C LEU A 36 31.76 6.75 -27.21
N GLU A 37 32.51 5.65 -27.12
CA GLU A 37 33.92 5.63 -26.69
C GLU A 37 34.90 6.33 -27.67
N ALA A 38 34.42 7.15 -28.62
CA ALA A 38 35.23 7.79 -29.65
C ALA A 38 35.28 9.34 -29.61
N ILE A 39 34.61 10.03 -28.68
CA ILE A 39 34.53 11.51 -28.64
C ILE A 39 35.12 12.08 -27.32
N GLU A 40 36.28 11.57 -26.92
CA GLU A 40 36.63 11.48 -25.50
C GLU A 40 37.27 12.70 -24.80
N LYS A 41 37.39 13.92 -25.38
CA LYS A 41 38.18 14.98 -24.69
C LYS A 41 37.63 16.40 -24.56
N LYS A 42 36.47 16.76 -25.11
CA LYS A 42 35.90 18.12 -24.91
C LYS A 42 34.55 18.18 -24.16
N GLU A 43 33.81 17.08 -24.05
CA GLU A 43 32.46 17.06 -23.46
C GLU A 43 32.40 16.73 -21.95
N LEU A 44 33.55 16.65 -21.27
CA LEU A 44 33.63 16.10 -19.90
C LEU A 44 32.98 16.99 -18.81
N LEU A 45 32.77 18.28 -19.08
CA LEU A 45 32.10 19.22 -18.17
C LEU A 45 30.58 19.32 -18.42
N GLU A 46 30.13 19.32 -19.67
CA GLU A 46 28.69 19.34 -19.98
C GLU A 46 28.02 17.98 -19.71
N SER A 47 28.75 16.87 -19.93
CA SER A 47 28.26 15.53 -19.59
C SER A 47 28.05 15.35 -18.08
N LYS A 48 28.90 15.93 -17.22
CA LYS A 48 28.74 15.86 -15.76
C LYS A 48 27.43 16.45 -15.29
N ASN A 49 27.08 17.65 -15.75
CA ASN A 49 25.82 18.30 -15.38
C ASN A 49 24.60 17.50 -15.87
N LYS A 50 24.65 17.00 -17.11
CA LYS A 50 23.58 16.18 -17.69
C LYS A 50 23.40 14.83 -16.98
N THR A 51 24.48 14.23 -16.48
CA THR A 51 24.42 13.00 -15.67
C THR A 51 23.88 13.23 -14.25
N ILE A 52 24.12 14.42 -13.67
CA ILE A 52 23.60 14.78 -12.34
C ILE A 52 22.08 14.97 -12.42
N ASP A 53 21.59 15.71 -13.42
CA ASP A 53 20.15 15.94 -13.64
C ASP A 53 19.40 14.62 -13.92
N ASN A 54 19.99 13.71 -14.71
CA ASN A 54 19.40 12.39 -14.93
C ASN A 54 19.31 11.56 -13.64
N LYS A 55 20.33 11.61 -12.79
CA LYS A 55 20.33 10.85 -11.53
C LYS A 55 19.30 11.38 -10.54
N GLU A 56 19.13 12.69 -10.46
CA GLU A 56 18.10 13.33 -9.63
C GLU A 56 16.69 13.00 -10.15
N TYR A 57 16.48 13.05 -11.46
CA TYR A 57 15.21 12.65 -12.08
C TYR A 57 14.83 11.20 -11.73
N ILE A 58 15.79 10.28 -11.88
CA ILE A 58 15.61 8.85 -11.63
C ILE A 58 15.32 8.60 -10.13
N LEU A 59 16.01 9.29 -9.23
CA LEU A 59 15.76 9.21 -7.79
C LEU A 59 14.32 9.68 -7.46
N LYS A 60 13.90 10.81 -8.03
CA LYS A 60 12.59 11.40 -7.80
C LYS A 60 11.45 10.53 -8.34
N GLU A 61 11.66 9.86 -9.46
CA GLU A 61 10.72 8.87 -9.99
C GLU A 61 10.59 7.67 -9.04
N ALA A 62 11.70 7.16 -8.51
CA ALA A 62 11.70 6.09 -7.52
C ALA A 62 10.91 6.47 -6.25
N GLU A 63 11.19 7.66 -5.71
CA GLU A 63 10.49 8.20 -4.54
C GLU A 63 8.98 8.33 -4.80
N MET A 64 8.60 8.83 -5.97
CA MET A 64 7.21 8.97 -6.35
C MET A 64 6.49 7.61 -6.44
N VAL A 65 7.12 6.60 -7.06
CA VAL A 65 6.54 5.25 -7.18
C VAL A 65 6.34 4.62 -5.79
N ILE A 66 7.35 4.71 -4.91
CA ILE A 66 7.28 4.17 -3.55
C ILE A 66 6.22 4.90 -2.73
N SER A 67 6.18 6.24 -2.80
CA SER A 67 5.23 7.07 -2.08
C SER A 67 3.79 6.77 -2.49
N ASN A 68 3.52 6.66 -3.79
CA ASN A 68 2.20 6.29 -4.30
C ASN A 68 1.76 4.92 -3.77
N TYR A 69 2.64 3.92 -3.85
CA TYR A 69 2.34 2.57 -3.35
C TYR A 69 2.04 2.55 -1.83
N ILE A 70 2.84 3.26 -1.03
CA ILE A 70 2.60 3.38 0.42
C ILE A 70 1.26 4.05 0.70
N SER A 71 0.89 5.05 -0.11
CA SER A 71 -0.35 5.81 0.06
C SER A 71 -1.57 4.95 -0.24
N ASP A 72 -1.55 4.19 -1.33
CA ASP A 72 -2.62 3.24 -1.70
C ASP A 72 -2.87 2.21 -0.59
N ILE A 73 -1.79 1.65 0.00
CA ILE A 73 -1.91 0.68 1.10
C ILE A 73 -2.51 1.32 2.36
N LYS A 74 -2.11 2.56 2.68
CA LYS A 74 -2.63 3.28 3.85
C LYS A 74 -4.12 3.54 3.71
N GLU A 75 -4.56 3.97 2.53
CA GLU A 75 -5.98 4.23 2.25
C GLU A 75 -6.82 2.94 2.39
N GLU A 76 -6.36 1.82 1.80
CA GLU A 76 -7.04 0.53 1.92
C GLU A 76 -7.17 0.07 3.39
N LYS A 77 -6.09 0.24 4.17
CA LYS A 77 -6.08 -0.11 5.61
C LYS A 77 -7.04 0.78 6.41
N GLN A 78 -7.09 2.07 6.10
CA GLN A 78 -8.04 3.00 6.74
C GLN A 78 -9.49 2.60 6.42
N LEU A 79 -9.80 2.33 5.15
CA LEU A 79 -11.12 1.89 4.71
C LEU A 79 -11.57 0.60 5.42
N LYS A 80 -10.68 -0.41 5.49
CA LYS A 80 -10.92 -1.65 6.25
C LYS A 80 -11.20 -1.36 7.72
N SER A 81 -10.42 -0.49 8.36
CA SER A 81 -10.62 -0.15 9.77
C SER A 81 -11.95 0.55 10.05
N LEU A 82 -12.41 1.42 9.13
CA LEU A 82 -13.71 2.09 9.22
C LEU A 82 -14.84 1.09 9.09
N ASN A 83 -14.74 0.15 8.14
CA ASN A 83 -15.71 -0.91 7.95
C ASN A 83 -15.82 -1.82 9.19
N VAL A 84 -14.70 -2.22 9.79
CA VAL A 84 -14.71 -3.00 11.03
C VAL A 84 -15.40 -2.24 12.17
N LYS A 85 -15.09 -0.95 12.35
CA LYS A 85 -15.74 -0.11 13.38
C LYS A 85 -17.25 0.04 13.15
N ALA A 86 -17.68 0.19 11.89
CA ALA A 86 -19.09 0.27 11.54
C ALA A 86 -19.83 -1.05 11.88
N LEU A 87 -19.21 -2.19 11.55
CA LEU A 87 -19.74 -3.52 11.83
C LEU A 87 -19.81 -3.79 13.34
N GLU A 88 -18.79 -3.41 14.09
CA GLU A 88 -18.77 -3.51 15.56
C GLU A 88 -19.91 -2.70 16.20
N LYS A 89 -20.17 -1.48 15.69
CA LYS A 89 -21.26 -0.62 16.18
C LYS A 89 -22.64 -1.26 15.94
N GLN A 90 -22.84 -1.89 14.79
CA GLN A 90 -24.08 -2.61 14.49
C GLN A 90 -24.25 -3.83 15.39
N CYS A 91 -23.21 -4.63 15.58
CA CYS A 91 -23.23 -5.76 16.51
C CYS A 91 -23.52 -5.34 17.95
N LYS A 92 -22.96 -4.22 18.43
CA LYS A 92 -23.26 -3.66 19.77
C LYS A 92 -24.73 -3.25 19.92
N ARG A 93 -25.38 -2.75 18.85
CA ARG A 93 -26.83 -2.46 18.86
C ARG A 93 -27.64 -3.75 18.93
N LEU A 94 -27.29 -4.75 18.13
CA LEU A 94 -27.97 -6.05 18.13
C LEU A 94 -27.87 -6.75 19.49
N LYS A 95 -26.68 -6.77 20.10
CA LYS A 95 -26.47 -7.33 21.45
C LYS A 95 -27.34 -6.66 22.51
N ARG A 96 -27.51 -5.33 22.46
CA ARG A 96 -28.40 -4.60 23.38
C ARG A 96 -29.87 -4.99 23.18
N LEU A 97 -30.34 -5.07 21.94
CA LEU A 97 -31.71 -5.49 21.65
C LEU A 97 -31.97 -6.92 22.14
N LEU A 98 -31.02 -7.83 21.89
CA LEU A 98 -31.13 -9.22 22.35
C LEU A 98 -31.20 -9.30 23.88
N ALA A 99 -30.40 -8.51 24.60
CA ALA A 99 -30.44 -8.46 26.06
C ALA A 99 -31.82 -7.98 26.57
N VAL A 100 -32.39 -6.95 25.95
CA VAL A 100 -33.74 -6.44 26.31
C VAL A 100 -34.82 -7.50 26.07
N VAL A 101 -34.80 -8.15 24.90
CA VAL A 101 -35.74 -9.23 24.57
C VAL A 101 -35.59 -10.40 25.54
N GLY A 102 -34.36 -10.76 25.91
CA GLY A 102 -34.09 -11.81 26.89
C GLY A 102 -34.67 -11.50 28.27
N ILE A 103 -34.54 -10.26 28.75
CA ILE A 103 -35.11 -9.82 30.03
C ILE A 103 -36.65 -9.87 29.98
N LEU A 104 -37.26 -9.37 28.91
CA LEU A 104 -38.71 -9.43 28.71
C LEU A 104 -39.25 -10.87 28.68
N ALA A 105 -38.56 -11.77 27.99
CA ALA A 105 -38.92 -13.19 27.95
C ALA A 105 -38.82 -13.83 29.34
N PHE A 106 -37.76 -13.52 30.10
CA PHE A 106 -37.61 -14.00 31.48
C PHE A 106 -38.73 -13.52 32.39
N LEU A 107 -39.08 -12.23 32.33
CA LEU A 107 -40.18 -11.67 33.11
C LEU A 107 -41.52 -12.34 32.76
N GLY A 108 -41.77 -12.60 31.48
CA GLY A 108 -42.98 -13.30 31.03
C GLY A 108 -43.09 -14.71 31.62
N ILE A 109 -41.99 -15.46 31.67
CA ILE A 109 -41.95 -16.79 32.27
C ILE A 109 -42.22 -16.72 33.78
N VAL A 110 -41.62 -15.75 34.48
CA VAL A 110 -41.82 -15.56 35.93
C VAL A 110 -43.28 -15.25 36.26
N VAL A 111 -43.93 -14.36 35.49
CA VAL A 111 -45.35 -14.04 35.67
C VAL A 111 -46.27 -15.24 35.42
N GLN A 112 -45.89 -16.17 34.55
CA GLN A 112 -46.68 -17.37 34.27
C GLN A 112 -46.51 -18.47 35.33
N PHE A 113 -45.45 -18.40 36.15
CA PHE A 113 -45.16 -19.35 37.21
C PHE A 113 -45.61 -18.88 38.61
N VAL A 114 -45.87 -17.59 38.78
CA VAL A 114 -46.49 -16.97 39.98
C VAL A 114 -48.00 -17.01 39.86
#